data_AF-A0A8T5TMB3-F1
#
_entry.id   AF-A0A8T5TMB3-F1
#
_cell.length_a   1.000
_cell.length_b   1.000
_cell.length_c   1.000
_cell.angle_alpha   90.00
_cell.angle_beta   90.00
_cell.angle_gamma   90.00
#
_symmetry.space_group_name_H-M   'P 1'
#
loop_
_entity.id
_entity.type
_entity.pdbx_description
1 polymer ?
#
loop_
_entity_poly.entity_id
_entity_poly.type
_entity_poly.pdbx_seq_one_letter_code
_entity_poly.pdbx_strand_id
1 'polypeptide(L)'
;MSRTEQHAAFGFLIYYSIYILWTGSFIMPSYYISSIIFFSICPDLDAIVFYIRKKGKFKLDTEFQHHFSSIAHYPLLYTPFIIMFIINVFLGSNPLISVIPVIGIYFGHFLFDTIACGDGIMWGKNP
;
A
#
# COMPACT_ATOMS: atom_id res chain seq x y z
N MET A 1 16.65 5.50 6.14
CA MET A 1 15.64 4.94 5.23
C MET A 1 14.52 5.95 5.13
N SER A 2 14.08 6.29 3.92
CA SER A 2 12.90 7.14 3.72
C SER A 2 11.62 6.38 4.10
N ARG A 3 10.54 7.07 4.47
CA ARG A 3 9.23 6.45 4.82
C ARG A 3 8.75 5.51 3.70
N THR A 4 8.85 5.96 2.45
CA THR A 4 8.49 5.18 1.26
C THR A 4 9.31 3.90 1.09
N GLU A 5 10.61 3.92 1.42
CA GLU A 5 11.44 2.70 1.44
C GLU A 5 10.97 1.70 2.50
N GLN A 6 10.48 2.18 3.65
CA GLN A 6 9.95 1.31 4.71
C GLN A 6 8.66 0.63 4.26
N HIS A 7 7.71 1.36 3.68
CA HIS A 7 6.46 0.77 3.19
C HIS A 7 6.71 -0.29 2.10
N ALA A 8 7.58 0.01 1.13
CA ALA A 8 8.00 -0.95 0.12
C ALA A 8 8.63 -2.20 0.75
N ALA A 9 9.52 -2.04 1.73
CA ALA A 9 10.18 -3.14 2.41
C ALA A 9 9.18 -4.02 3.19
N PHE A 10 8.24 -3.41 3.92
CA PHE A 10 7.23 -4.13 4.68
C PHE A 10 6.29 -4.93 3.79
N GLY A 11 5.76 -4.32 2.74
CA GLY A 11 4.89 -5.02 1.79
C GLY A 11 5.62 -6.16 1.11
N PHE A 12 6.87 -5.95 0.68
CA PHE A 12 7.70 -7.01 0.11
C PHE A 12 7.93 -8.16 1.10
N LEU A 13 8.31 -7.88 2.34
CA LEU A 13 8.59 -8.90 3.36
C LEU A 13 7.38 -9.80 3.61
N ILE A 14 6.20 -9.19 3.76
CA ILE A 14 4.95 -9.90 4.02
C ILE A 14 4.55 -10.72 2.79
N TYR A 15 4.54 -10.10 1.61
CA TYR A 15 4.13 -10.78 0.38
C TYR A 15 5.08 -11.91 -0.01
N TYR A 16 6.40 -11.72 0.16
CA TYR A 16 7.39 -12.75 -0.14
C TYR A 16 7.19 -14.00 0.73
N SER A 17 6.85 -13.80 2.01
CA SER A 17 6.50 -14.90 2.92
C SER A 17 5.25 -15.64 2.42
N ILE A 18 4.21 -14.91 2.02
CA ILE A 18 2.99 -15.49 1.43
C ILE A 18 3.32 -16.27 0.16
N TYR A 19 4.14 -15.70 -0.72
CA TYR A 19 4.54 -16.32 -1.98
C TYR A 19 5.26 -17.66 -1.75
N ILE A 20 6.23 -17.70 -0.83
CA ILE A 20 6.95 -18.94 -0.48
C ILE A 20 5.97 -19.98 0.07
N LEU A 21 5.10 -19.59 1.01
CA LEU A 21 4.14 -20.52 1.62
C LEU A 21 3.14 -21.06 0.60
N TRP A 22 2.73 -20.25 -0.38
CA TRP A 22 1.75 -20.64 -1.38
C TRP A 22 2.34 -21.50 -2.51
N THR A 23 3.56 -21.18 -2.96
CA THR A 23 4.17 -21.79 -4.14
C THR A 23 5.24 -22.83 -3.81
N GLY A 24 5.80 -22.80 -2.61
CA GLY A 24 7.01 -23.55 -2.23
C GLY A 24 8.29 -23.03 -2.89
N SER A 25 8.25 -21.91 -3.63
CA SER A 25 9.39 -21.35 -4.36
C SER A 25 10.01 -20.15 -3.64
N PHE A 26 11.34 -20.14 -3.56
CA PHE A 26 12.11 -18.96 -3.13
C PHE A 26 12.37 -17.97 -4.27
N ILE A 27 12.14 -18.38 -5.52
CA ILE A 27 12.37 -17.57 -6.71
C ILE A 27 11.05 -16.91 -7.10
N MET A 28 10.91 -15.62 -6.79
CA MET A 28 9.72 -14.83 -7.11
C MET A 28 9.91 -14.10 -8.45
N PRO A 29 8.99 -14.26 -9.42
CA PRO A 29 9.03 -13.51 -10.67
C PRO A 29 9.05 -12.00 -10.45
N SER A 30 9.79 -11.28 -11.30
CA SER A 30 10.01 -9.84 -11.17
C SER A 30 8.72 -9.01 -11.18
N TYR A 31 7.70 -9.43 -11.94
CA TYR A 31 6.43 -8.72 -11.97
C TYR A 31 5.70 -8.73 -10.62
N TYR A 32 5.84 -9.78 -9.81
CA TYR A 32 5.33 -9.80 -8.44
C TYR A 32 6.07 -8.78 -7.55
N ILE A 33 7.40 -8.74 -7.67
CA ILE A 33 8.27 -7.81 -6.93
C ILE A 33 7.89 -6.35 -7.25
N SER A 34 7.85 -6.01 -8.54
CA SER A 34 7.49 -4.66 -8.97
C SER A 34 6.08 -4.27 -8.53
N SER A 35 5.13 -5.22 -8.60
CA SER A 35 3.75 -4.96 -8.21
C SER A 35 3.61 -4.74 -6.70
N ILE A 36 4.26 -5.55 -5.87
CA ILE A 36 4.16 -5.37 -4.41
C ILE A 36 4.82 -4.07 -3.98
N ILE A 37 5.97 -3.71 -4.54
CA ILE A 37 6.62 -2.43 -4.26
C ILE A 37 5.69 -1.28 -4.65
N PHE A 38 5.14 -1.31 -5.86
CA PHE A 38 4.23 -0.27 -6.36
C PHE A 38 3.00 -0.10 -5.45
N PHE A 39 2.29 -1.19 -5.13
CA PHE A 39 1.10 -1.10 -4.28
C PHE A 39 1.42 -0.69 -2.85
N SER A 40 2.60 -1.03 -2.33
CA SER A 40 3.02 -0.63 -0.98
C SER A 40 3.34 0.86 -0.86
N ILE A 41 3.68 1.53 -1.96
CA ILE A 41 3.94 2.97 -1.97
C ILE A 41 2.80 3.76 -2.62
N CYS A 42 1.78 3.08 -3.13
CA CYS A 42 0.69 3.70 -3.90
C CYS A 42 -0.04 4.81 -3.11
N PRO A 43 -0.32 4.65 -1.80
CA PRO A 43 -0.92 5.73 -1.02
C PRO A 43 -0.06 7.01 -0.97
N ASP A 44 1.28 6.88 -0.89
CA ASP A 44 2.24 8.02 -0.87
C ASP A 44 2.34 8.78 -2.21
N LEU A 45 1.78 8.26 -3.30
CA LEU A 45 1.79 8.96 -4.59
C LEU A 45 0.92 10.24 -4.57
N ASP A 46 0.08 10.40 -3.55
CA ASP A 46 -0.65 11.63 -3.28
C ASP A 46 0.26 12.85 -3.08
N ALA A 47 1.47 12.66 -2.54
CA ALA A 47 2.48 13.71 -2.40
C ALA A 47 2.83 14.35 -3.75
N ILE A 48 2.79 13.57 -4.84
CA ILE A 48 2.99 14.07 -6.21
C ILE A 48 1.82 14.98 -6.60
N VAL A 49 0.58 14.57 -6.29
CA VAL A 49 -0.62 15.38 -6.56
C VAL A 49 -0.58 16.69 -5.77
N PHE A 50 -0.17 16.65 -4.50
CA PHE A 50 0.02 17.83 -3.68
C PHE A 50 1.13 18.75 -4.21
N TYR A 51 2.25 18.19 -4.63
CA TYR A 51 3.36 18.93 -5.25
C TYR A 51 2.91 19.70 -6.50
N ILE A 52 2.14 19.03 -7.38
CA ILE A 52 1.57 19.64 -8.60
C ILE A 52 0.60 20.76 -8.22
N ARG A 53 -0.35 20.50 -7.30
CA ARG A 53 -1.36 21.49 -6.87
C ARG A 53 -0.72 22.74 -6.25
N LYS A 54 0.38 22.59 -5.52
CA LYS A 54 1.11 23.70 -4.89
C LYS A 54 2.15 24.35 -5.82
N LYS A 55 2.16 24.01 -7.12
CA LYS A 55 3.10 24.54 -8.13
C LYS A 55 4.57 24.45 -7.70
N GLY A 56 4.95 23.34 -7.08
CA GLY A 56 6.33 23.12 -6.61
C GLY A 56 6.76 23.93 -5.38
N LYS A 57 5.85 24.69 -4.74
CA LYS A 57 6.12 25.40 -3.47
C LYS A 57 5.93 24.51 -2.23
N PHE A 58 5.96 23.19 -2.43
CA PHE A 58 5.73 22.23 -1.37
C PHE A 58 6.94 22.21 -0.42
N LYS A 59 6.75 22.71 0.80
CA LYS A 59 7.69 22.46 1.88
C LYS A 59 7.25 21.14 2.51
N LEU A 60 8.12 20.12 2.49
CA LEU A 60 8.02 18.96 3.36
C LEU A 60 8.32 19.43 4.79
N ASP A 61 7.40 20.19 5.38
CA ASP A 61 7.44 20.48 6.80
C ASP A 61 6.77 19.33 7.57
N THR A 62 7.07 19.27 8.87
CA THR A 62 6.44 18.32 9.81
C THR A 62 4.95 18.59 10.02
N GLU A 63 4.39 19.66 9.41
CA GLU A 63 2.98 20.00 9.47
C GLU A 63 2.15 19.37 8.35
N PHE A 64 2.77 18.83 7.30
CA PHE A 64 2.07 18.13 6.23
C PHE A 64 1.57 16.75 6.68
N GLN A 65 0.35 16.76 7.21
CA GLN A 65 -0.41 15.59 7.64
C GLN A 65 -1.24 14.99 6.48
N HIS A 66 -0.59 14.37 5.48
CA HIS A 66 -1.33 13.72 4.38
C HIS A 66 -2.17 12.53 4.80
N HIS A 67 -1.80 11.81 5.85
CA HIS A 67 -2.57 10.68 6.35
C HIS A 67 -4.02 11.06 6.72
N PHE A 68 -4.26 12.31 7.10
CA PHE A 68 -5.58 12.84 7.45
C PHE A 68 -6.28 13.65 6.37
N SER A 69 -5.55 14.09 5.34
CA SER A 69 -6.06 15.03 4.33
C SER A 69 -6.06 14.46 2.92
N SER A 70 -5.49 13.27 2.75
CA SER A 70 -5.42 12.59 1.47
C SER A 70 -6.41 11.46 1.38
N ILE A 71 -7.23 11.49 0.32
CA ILE A 71 -8.12 10.38 -0.02
C ILE A 71 -7.35 9.08 -0.30
N ALA A 72 -6.06 9.17 -0.66
CA ALA A 72 -5.19 8.01 -0.87
C ALA A 72 -4.84 7.28 0.44
N HIS A 73 -5.02 7.91 1.60
CA HIS A 73 -4.90 7.28 2.91
C HIS A 73 -6.26 6.90 3.51
N TYR A 74 -7.30 6.82 2.67
CA TYR A 74 -8.60 6.28 3.06
C TYR A 74 -8.67 4.78 2.75
N PRO A 75 -8.65 3.88 3.76
CA PRO A 75 -8.62 2.45 3.52
C PRO A 75 -9.80 1.95 2.69
N LEU A 76 -10.99 2.54 2.87
CA LEU A 76 -12.18 2.15 2.13
C LEU A 76 -12.06 2.38 0.61
N LEU A 77 -11.21 3.32 0.17
CA LEU A 77 -10.93 3.55 -1.26
C LEU A 77 -10.42 2.27 -1.95
N TYR A 78 -9.69 1.43 -1.22
CA TYR A 78 -9.04 0.23 -1.74
C TYR A 78 -9.84 -1.05 -1.50
N THR A 79 -11.07 -0.96 -0.98
CA THR A 79 -11.94 -2.13 -0.76
C THR A 79 -12.28 -2.92 -2.03
N PRO A 80 -12.35 -2.33 -3.24
CA PRO A 80 -12.52 -3.12 -4.47
C PRO A 80 -11.41 -4.16 -4.69
N PHE A 81 -10.18 -3.90 -4.23
CA PHE A 81 -9.09 -4.89 -4.31
C PHE A 81 -9.31 -6.09 -3.40
N ILE A 82 -9.90 -5.89 -2.21
CA ILE A 82 -10.28 -6.98 -1.31
C ILE A 82 -11.37 -7.84 -1.96
N ILE A 83 -12.40 -7.20 -2.53
CA ILE A 83 -13.49 -7.91 -3.22
C ILE A 83 -12.93 -8.72 -4.39
N MET A 84 -12.07 -8.11 -5.20
CA MET A 84 -11.43 -8.77 -6.34
C MET A 84 -10.54 -9.95 -5.91
N PHE A 85 -9.78 -9.81 -4.81
CA PHE A 85 -9.01 -10.90 -4.24
C PHE A 85 -9.90 -12.07 -3.80
N ILE A 86 -10.97 -11.78 -3.06
CA ILE A 86 -11.93 -12.80 -2.60
C ILE A 86 -12.54 -13.55 -3.79
N ILE A 87 -13.00 -12.85 -4.82
CA ILE A 87 -13.56 -13.47 -6.03
C ILE A 87 -12.53 -14.37 -6.70
N ASN A 88 -11.29 -13.90 -6.87
CA ASN A 88 -10.22 -14.67 -7.50
C ASN A 88 -9.82 -15.92 -6.72
N VAL A 89 -9.86 -15.87 -5.38
CA VAL A 89 -9.68 -17.06 -4.53
C VAL A 89 -10.80 -18.07 -4.77
N PHE A 90 -12.07 -17.63 -4.76
CA PHE A 90 -13.21 -18.54 -4.97
C PHE A 90 -13.27 -19.14 -6.38
N LEU A 91 -12.89 -18.37 -7.40
CA LEU A 91 -12.87 -18.83 -8.79
C LEU A 91 -11.58 -19.57 -9.17
N GLY A 92 -10.60 -19.66 -8.27
CA GLY A 92 -9.29 -20.28 -8.54
C GLY A 92 -8.45 -19.53 -9.57
N SER A 93 -8.77 -18.27 -9.86
CA SER A 93 -8.11 -17.46 -10.89
C SER A 93 -7.05 -16.56 -10.26
N ASN A 94 -5.77 -16.86 -10.47
CA ASN A 94 -4.63 -16.00 -10.11
C ASN A 94 -4.69 -15.36 -8.69
N PRO A 95 -4.88 -16.15 -7.61
CA PRO A 95 -5.02 -15.62 -6.25
C PRO A 95 -3.75 -14.88 -5.77
N LEU A 96 -2.57 -15.31 -6.23
CA LEU A 96 -1.31 -14.65 -5.91
C LEU A 96 -1.19 -13.24 -6.49
N ILE A 97 -1.68 -13.01 -7.71
CA ILE A 97 -1.63 -11.66 -8.30
C ILE A 97 -2.65 -10.75 -7.62
N SER A 98 -3.85 -11.27 -7.35
CA SER A 98 -4.94 -10.48 -6.80
C SER A 98 -4.75 -10.11 -5.32
N VAL A 99 -3.94 -10.85 -4.56
CA VAL A 99 -3.63 -10.52 -3.16
C VAL A 99 -2.58 -9.40 -3.02
N ILE A 100 -1.76 -9.15 -4.04
CA ILE A 100 -0.70 -8.11 -4.02
C ILE A 100 -1.22 -6.75 -3.56
N PRO A 101 -2.26 -6.15 -4.18
CA PRO A 101 -2.76 -4.84 -3.76
C PRO A 101 -3.25 -4.85 -2.31
N VAL A 102 -3.84 -5.97 -1.85
CA VAL A 102 -4.29 -6.10 -0.46
C VAL A 102 -3.11 -6.07 0.49
N ILE A 103 -2.06 -6.87 0.23
CA ILE A 103 -0.87 -6.90 1.08
C ILE A 103 -0.11 -5.58 1.01
N GLY A 104 0.15 -5.04 -0.18
CA GLY A 104 0.91 -3.81 -0.32
C GLY A 104 0.25 -2.64 0.39
N ILE A 105 -1.03 -2.38 0.09
CA ILE A 105 -1.73 -1.21 0.63
C ILE A 105 -2.08 -1.39 2.11
N TYR A 106 -2.72 -2.49 2.49
CA TYR A 106 -3.22 -2.61 3.86
C TYR A 106 -2.15 -3.04 4.84
N PHE A 107 -1.28 -3.97 4.46
CA PHE A 107 -0.29 -4.54 5.37
C PHE A 107 1.10 -3.91 5.23
N GLY A 108 1.51 -3.53 4.02
CA GLY A 108 2.77 -2.84 3.78
C GLY A 108 2.73 -1.34 4.11
N HIS A 109 1.58 -0.70 3.86
CA HIS A 109 1.39 0.73 4.10
C HIS A 109 0.59 1.01 5.38
N PHE A 110 -0.73 0.77 5.35
CA PHE A 110 -1.64 1.25 6.38
C PHE A 110 -1.43 0.64 7.77
N LEU A 111 -1.09 -0.64 7.86
CA LEU A 111 -0.82 -1.26 9.15
C LEU A 111 0.34 -0.56 9.87
N PHE A 112 1.43 -0.29 9.15
CA PHE A 112 2.62 0.33 9.73
C PHE A 112 2.43 1.82 9.98
N ASP A 113 1.70 2.54 9.13
CA ASP A 113 1.30 3.92 9.42
C ASP A 113 0.45 4.02 10.69
N THR A 114 -0.45 3.05 10.91
CA THR A 114 -1.27 2.98 12.12
C THR A 114 -0.40 2.73 13.37
N ILE A 115 0.61 1.86 13.28
CA ILE A 115 1.45 1.47 14.42
C ILE A 115 2.55 2.49 14.71
N ALA A 116 3.21 3.03 13.68
CA ALA A 116 4.47 3.75 13.80
C ALA A 116 4.32 5.27 13.73
N CYS A 117 3.34 5.80 13.01
CA CYS A 117 3.30 7.23 12.71
C CYS A 117 2.48 8.05 13.73
N GLY A 118 1.54 7.45 14.48
CA GLY A 118 0.65 8.18 15.41
C GLY A 118 -0.32 9.15 14.72
N ASP A 119 0.03 9.58 13.51
CA ASP A 119 -0.74 10.34 12.55
C ASP A 119 -1.72 9.41 11.85
N GLY A 120 -2.91 9.34 12.46
CA GLY A 120 -3.99 8.44 12.14
C GLY A 120 -4.36 8.35 10.66
N ILE A 121 -4.53 7.12 10.23
CA ILE A 121 -5.22 6.77 8.99
C ILE A 121 -6.71 7.06 9.16
N MET A 122 -7.37 7.46 8.09
CA MET A 122 -8.80 7.71 8.06
C MET A 122 -9.61 6.41 8.06
N TRP A 123 -9.47 5.56 9.08
CA TRP A 123 -10.24 4.30 9.21
C TRP A 123 -11.77 4.50 9.31
N GLY A 124 -12.22 5.72 9.61
CA GLY A 124 -13.66 6.04 9.69
C GLY A 124 -13.98 7.55 9.68
N LYS A 125 -13.04 8.41 9.28
CA LYS A 125 -13.34 9.82 9.04
C LYS A 125 -13.92 9.93 7.63
N ASN A 126 -15.16 10.42 7.51
CA ASN A 126 -15.69 10.78 6.20
C ASN A 126 -14.80 11.89 5.58
N PRO A 127 -14.38 11.76 4.31
CA PRO A 127 -13.66 12.82 3.61
C PRO A 127 -14.50 14.10 3.46
#